data_AF-A0AAD5VV02-F1
#
_entry.id   AF-A0AAD5VV02-F1
#
_cell.length_a   1.000
_cell.length_b   1.000
_cell.length_c   1.000
_cell.angle_alpha   90.00
_cell.angle_beta   90.00
_cell.angle_gamma   90.00
#
_symmetry.space_group_name_H-M   'P 1'
#
loop_
_entity.id
_entity.type
_entity.pdbx_description
1 polymer ?
#
loop_
_entity_poly.entity_id
_entity_poly.type
_entity_poly.pdbx_seq_one_letter_code
_entity_poly.pdbx_strand_id
1 'polypeptide(L)'
;MERYIHGGALTKTRHFSTFRSGVLTGVAIPALVSGLYYCSLKETHADIQGWDALLYIYGIFFIPVVFSMLVGLNLLVWVRSRVKYTTIFGFDIQDHIDYRDYFEIPSLLFATLCLAFWLSFSRIGSTVVSPIIWPIVWLSLTAVILLNPLPLQYRSSRYWLLRSSGKLFTSFTHRVKFTDFWLADQFCSLIFTLSNLYTFVCIYVEGFEGDWNHTCASRSNAWPVAFLLAALPLLIRLAQSIKRYADSGMDTHLVNAGEICNGYRQLSLLFSVATSR
;
A
#
# COMPACT_ATOMS: atom_id res chain seq x y z
N MET A 1 4.20 20.06 -28.67
CA MET A 1 2.98 20.63 -28.04
C MET A 1 2.02 20.93 -29.17
N GLU A 2 1.26 19.94 -29.61
CA GLU A 2 0.44 20.08 -30.82
C GLU A 2 -0.99 19.66 -30.47
N ARG A 3 -1.90 20.62 -30.54
CA ARG A 3 -3.30 20.49 -30.11
C ARG A 3 -4.14 20.27 -31.38
N TYR A 4 -4.61 19.04 -31.58
CA TYR A 4 -5.62 18.78 -32.60
C TYR A 4 -7.02 18.97 -32.00
N ILE A 5 -7.75 19.94 -32.54
CA ILE A 5 -9.17 20.17 -32.25
C ILE A 5 -9.96 19.58 -33.42
N HIS A 6 -10.66 18.47 -33.18
CA HIS A 6 -11.79 18.03 -34.00
C HIS A 6 -12.93 17.66 -33.06
N GLY A 7 -14.02 18.44 -33.09
CA GLY A 7 -15.30 18.09 -32.47
C GLY A 7 -15.32 18.07 -30.93
N GLY A 8 -15.40 19.25 -30.30
CA GLY A 8 -16.10 19.46 -29.02
C GLY A 8 -15.64 18.73 -27.74
N ALA A 9 -14.68 17.82 -27.80
CA ALA A 9 -14.09 17.16 -26.64
C ALA A 9 -12.57 17.32 -26.67
N LEU A 10 -12.02 18.02 -25.68
CA LEU A 10 -10.58 18.05 -25.42
C LEU A 10 -10.13 16.63 -25.05
N THR A 11 -9.77 15.84 -26.06
CA THR A 11 -9.22 14.51 -25.86
C THR A 11 -7.79 14.66 -25.35
N LYS A 12 -7.60 14.70 -24.03
CA LYS A 12 -6.26 14.71 -23.43
C LYS A 12 -5.55 13.40 -23.81
N THR A 13 -4.54 13.48 -24.65
CA THR A 13 -3.75 12.32 -25.07
C THR A 13 -2.93 11.81 -23.89
N ARG A 14 -3.22 10.58 -23.43
CA ARG A 14 -2.58 9.97 -22.24
C ARG A 14 -1.37 9.08 -22.56
N HIS A 15 -0.87 9.13 -23.79
CA HIS A 15 0.24 8.28 -24.25
C HIS A 15 1.52 8.48 -23.43
N PHE A 16 1.80 9.72 -23.01
CA PHE A 16 2.97 10.03 -22.21
C PHE A 16 2.91 9.40 -20.81
N SER A 17 1.72 9.30 -20.23
CA SER A 17 1.52 8.69 -18.91
C SER A 17 1.80 7.18 -18.93
N THR A 18 1.26 6.52 -19.96
CA THR A 18 1.53 5.10 -20.20
C THR A 18 2.99 4.84 -20.50
N PHE A 19 3.63 5.66 -21.34
CA PHE A 19 5.05 5.54 -21.65
C PHE A 19 5.93 5.69 -20.40
N ARG A 20 5.72 6.75 -19.60
CA ARG A 20 6.48 6.98 -18.35
C ARG A 20 6.30 5.87 -17.35
N SER A 21 5.07 5.44 -17.11
CA SER A 21 4.79 4.32 -16.20
C SER A 21 5.44 3.02 -16.67
N GLY A 22 5.44 2.78 -17.99
CA GLY A 22 6.11 1.64 -18.61
C GLY A 22 7.64 1.69 -18.45
N VAL A 23 8.27 2.83 -18.71
CA VAL A 23 9.71 3.04 -18.53
C VAL A 23 10.11 2.86 -17.06
N LEU A 24 9.37 3.48 -16.13
CA LEU A 24 9.62 3.36 -14.68
C LEU A 24 9.57 1.90 -14.24
N THR A 25 8.51 1.18 -14.64
CA THR A 25 8.37 -0.25 -14.33
C THR A 25 9.47 -1.08 -14.99
N GLY A 26 9.83 -0.77 -16.23
CA GLY A 26 10.88 -1.45 -16.99
C GLY A 26 12.27 -1.30 -16.37
N VAL A 27 12.59 -0.13 -15.81
CA VAL A 27 13.85 0.10 -15.07
C VAL A 27 13.81 -0.51 -13.67
N ALA A 28 12.64 -0.56 -13.04
CA ALA A 28 12.47 -1.14 -11.71
C ALA A 28 12.79 -2.65 -11.67
N ILE A 29 12.44 -3.39 -12.72
CA ILE A 29 12.59 -4.86 -12.74
C ILE A 29 14.08 -5.28 -12.68
N PRO A 30 15.00 -4.79 -13.54
CA PRO A 30 16.41 -5.10 -13.42
C PRO A 30 17.02 -4.70 -12.07
N ALA A 31 16.64 -3.53 -11.52
CA ALA A 31 17.08 -3.09 -10.20
C ALA A 31 16.64 -4.07 -9.10
N LEU A 32 15.38 -4.52 -9.14
CA LEU A 32 14.87 -5.54 -8.21
C LEU A 32 15.61 -6.87 -8.34
N VAL A 33 15.80 -7.37 -9.58
CA VAL A 33 16.51 -8.63 -9.84
C VAL A 33 17.95 -8.56 -9.34
N SER A 34 18.65 -7.47 -9.64
CA SER A 34 20.01 -7.25 -9.15
C SER A 34 20.06 -7.10 -7.63
N GLY A 35 19.09 -6.41 -7.02
CA GLY A 35 18.99 -6.27 -5.58
C GLY A 35 18.77 -7.62 -4.89
N LEU A 36 17.93 -8.49 -5.46
CA LEU A 36 17.68 -9.84 -4.94
C LEU A 36 18.95 -10.70 -5.04
N TYR A 37 19.69 -10.59 -6.14
CA TYR A 37 20.97 -11.25 -6.30
C TYR A 37 21.95 -10.83 -5.20
N TYR A 38 22.19 -9.53 -5.01
CA TYR A 38 23.11 -9.04 -3.98
C TYR A 38 22.64 -9.35 -2.55
N CYS A 39 21.33 -9.26 -2.32
CA CYS A 39 20.70 -9.60 -1.04
C CYS A 39 20.96 -11.07 -0.68
N SER A 40 21.08 -11.97 -1.66
CA SER A 40 21.26 -13.41 -1.44
C SER A 40 22.71 -13.84 -1.23
N LEU A 41 23.68 -12.91 -1.36
CA LEU A 41 25.09 -13.22 -1.19
C LEU A 41 25.43 -13.37 0.30
N LYS A 42 26.16 -14.43 0.65
CA LYS A 42 26.60 -14.69 2.03
C LYS A 42 27.42 -13.54 2.62
N GLU A 43 28.23 -12.88 1.80
CA GLU A 43 29.00 -11.70 2.21
C GLU A 43 28.09 -10.56 2.64
N THR A 44 27.00 -10.32 1.91
CA THR A 44 26.00 -9.30 2.27
C THR A 44 25.32 -9.62 3.60
N HIS A 45 25.06 -10.90 3.88
CA HIS A 45 24.48 -11.31 5.16
C HIS A 45 25.44 -11.07 6.34
N ALA A 46 26.75 -11.22 6.11
CA ALA A 46 27.76 -11.00 7.14
C ALA A 46 28.04 -9.51 7.38
N ASP A 47 28.00 -8.70 6.32
CA ASP A 47 28.38 -7.29 6.36
C ASP A 47 27.24 -6.36 6.78
N ILE A 48 25.97 -6.73 6.54
CA ILE A 48 24.80 -5.95 6.98
C ILE A 48 24.29 -6.55 8.29
N GLN A 49 24.56 -5.86 9.40
CA GLN A 49 23.96 -6.16 10.69
C GLN A 49 22.43 -6.00 10.61
N GLY A 50 21.69 -7.05 10.97
CA GLY A 50 20.23 -7.10 10.81
C GLY A 50 19.77 -7.18 9.36
N TRP A 51 20.55 -7.83 8.48
CA TRP A 51 20.20 -8.10 7.08
C TRP A 51 18.77 -8.62 6.90
N ASP A 52 18.35 -9.55 7.75
CA ASP A 52 17.02 -10.17 7.74
C ASP A 52 15.94 -9.20 8.19
N ALA A 53 16.20 -8.37 9.20
CA ALA A 53 15.32 -7.27 9.60
C ALA A 53 15.12 -6.25 8.47
N LEU A 54 16.22 -5.89 7.78
CA LEU A 54 16.19 -4.98 6.65
C LEU A 54 15.37 -5.56 5.48
N LEU A 55 15.56 -6.84 5.16
CA LEU A 55 14.77 -7.55 4.16
C LEU A 55 13.28 -7.60 4.55
N TYR A 56 12.98 -7.83 5.83
CA TYR A 56 11.61 -7.81 6.34
C TYR A 56 10.95 -6.44 6.16
N ILE A 57 11.66 -5.35 6.46
CA ILE A 57 11.21 -3.97 6.25
C ILE A 57 10.86 -3.72 4.77
N TYR A 58 11.70 -4.17 3.85
CA TYR A 58 11.38 -4.08 2.43
C TYR A 58 10.13 -4.88 2.07
N GLY A 59 9.90 -6.05 2.67
CA GLY A 59 8.65 -6.79 2.53
C GLY A 59 7.42 -5.97 2.93
N ILE A 60 7.49 -5.26 4.07
CA ILE A 60 6.42 -4.34 4.54
C ILE A 60 6.10 -3.28 3.49
N PHE A 61 7.11 -2.75 2.80
CA PHE A 61 6.97 -1.67 1.81
C PHE A 61 6.59 -2.16 0.41
N PHE A 62 7.09 -3.32 -0.03
CA PHE A 62 6.77 -3.86 -1.35
C PHE A 62 5.31 -4.25 -1.48
N ILE A 63 4.70 -4.81 -0.42
CA ILE A 63 3.31 -5.27 -0.45
C ILE A 63 2.32 -4.16 -0.85
N PRO A 64 2.25 -2.98 -0.18
CA PRO A 64 1.31 -1.93 -0.56
C PRO A 64 1.61 -1.35 -1.95
N VAL A 65 2.89 -1.29 -2.35
CA VAL A 65 3.29 -0.76 -3.66
C VAL A 65 2.86 -1.70 -4.78
N VAL A 66 3.18 -2.99 -4.68
CA VAL A 66 2.74 -4.00 -5.66
C VAL A 66 1.22 -4.10 -5.66
N PHE A 67 0.58 -4.10 -4.50
CA PHE A 67 -0.88 -4.07 -4.40
C PHE A 67 -1.48 -2.86 -5.13
N SER A 68 -0.90 -1.67 -5.00
CA SER A 68 -1.36 -0.48 -5.72
C SER A 68 -1.22 -0.61 -7.25
N MET A 69 -0.19 -1.31 -7.75
CA MET A 69 -0.05 -1.64 -9.17
C MET A 69 -1.14 -2.62 -9.63
N LEU A 70 -1.47 -3.63 -8.79
CA LEU A 70 -2.56 -4.57 -9.05
C LEU A 70 -3.93 -3.89 -9.09
N VAL A 71 -4.17 -2.89 -8.22
CA VAL A 71 -5.38 -2.04 -8.31
C VAL A 71 -5.44 -1.33 -9.66
N GLY A 72 -4.31 -0.87 -10.20
CA GLY A 72 -4.26 -0.29 -11.55
C GLY A 72 -4.63 -1.29 -12.65
N LEU A 73 -4.21 -2.54 -12.52
CA LEU A 73 -4.61 -3.62 -13.44
C LEU A 73 -6.11 -3.92 -13.31
N ASN A 74 -6.66 -3.87 -12.10
CA ASN A 74 -8.09 -4.03 -11.87
C ASN A 74 -8.89 -2.92 -12.58
N LEU A 75 -8.45 -1.66 -12.47
CA LEU A 75 -9.05 -0.54 -13.22
C LEU A 75 -9.00 -0.76 -14.74
N LEU A 76 -7.89 -1.28 -15.26
CA LEU A 76 -7.76 -1.64 -16.68
C LEU A 76 -8.78 -2.73 -17.09
N VAL A 77 -8.95 -3.77 -16.26
CA VAL A 77 -9.95 -4.83 -16.49
C VAL A 77 -11.36 -4.24 -16.48
N TRP A 78 -11.68 -3.38 -15.52
CA TRP A 78 -12.98 -2.69 -15.47
C TRP A 78 -13.27 -1.89 -16.73
N VAL A 79 -12.28 -1.17 -17.26
CA VAL A 79 -12.41 -0.45 -18.54
C VAL A 79 -12.69 -1.41 -19.68
N ARG A 80 -11.96 -2.54 -19.77
CA ARG A 80 -12.18 -3.55 -20.82
C ARG A 80 -13.55 -4.21 -20.71
N SER A 81 -14.04 -4.42 -19.49
CA SER A 81 -15.38 -4.96 -19.21
C SER A 81 -16.47 -3.90 -19.26
N ARG A 82 -16.18 -2.67 -19.72
CA ARG A 82 -17.12 -1.54 -19.84
C ARG A 82 -17.78 -1.10 -18.53
N VAL A 83 -17.12 -1.37 -17.39
CA VAL A 83 -17.54 -0.91 -16.07
C VAL A 83 -17.07 0.54 -15.87
N LYS A 84 -18.01 1.47 -15.66
CA LYS A 84 -17.72 2.90 -15.44
C LYS A 84 -17.33 3.18 -13.99
N TYR A 85 -16.05 2.93 -13.66
CA TYR A 85 -15.52 3.15 -12.31
C TYR A 85 -15.57 4.61 -11.85
N THR A 86 -15.60 5.57 -12.78
CA THR A 86 -15.76 7.00 -12.48
C THR A 86 -17.09 7.27 -11.76
N THR A 87 -18.17 6.64 -12.24
CA THR A 87 -19.48 6.69 -11.60
C THR A 87 -19.49 5.94 -10.27
N ILE A 88 -18.85 4.78 -10.21
CA ILE A 88 -18.76 3.96 -8.99
C ILE A 88 -18.06 4.72 -7.86
N PHE A 89 -16.95 5.39 -8.17
CA PHE A 89 -16.17 6.14 -7.20
C PHE A 89 -16.68 7.57 -6.95
N GLY A 90 -17.72 7.99 -7.67
CA GLY A 90 -18.27 9.35 -7.56
C GLY A 90 -17.26 10.42 -7.94
N PHE A 91 -16.35 10.12 -8.86
CA PHE A 91 -15.43 11.12 -9.42
C PHE A 91 -16.20 12.08 -10.32
N ASP A 92 -15.81 13.35 -10.32
CA ASP A 92 -16.34 14.33 -11.26
C ASP A 92 -16.00 13.88 -12.69
N ILE A 93 -16.97 13.98 -13.60
CA ILE A 93 -16.82 13.59 -15.00
C ILE A 93 -15.71 14.41 -15.67
N GLN A 94 -15.50 15.65 -15.21
CA GLN A 94 -14.49 16.55 -15.75
C GLN A 94 -13.07 16.36 -15.16
N ASP A 95 -12.93 15.77 -13.97
CA ASP A 95 -11.64 15.61 -13.25
C ASP A 95 -11.43 14.17 -12.72
N HIS A 96 -11.79 13.17 -13.53
CA HIS A 96 -11.55 11.78 -13.17
C HIS A 96 -10.17 11.31 -13.65
N ILE A 97 -9.49 10.54 -12.79
CA ILE A 97 -8.28 9.82 -13.21
C ILE A 97 -8.65 8.68 -14.14
N ASP A 98 -7.95 8.60 -15.27
CA ASP A 98 -7.95 7.40 -16.10
C ASP A 98 -6.96 6.37 -15.55
N TYR A 99 -7.23 5.07 -15.76
CA TYR A 99 -6.31 4.00 -15.35
C TYR A 99 -4.86 4.21 -15.85
N ARG A 100 -4.64 4.83 -17.02
CA ARG A 100 -3.31 5.16 -17.55
C ARG A 100 -2.60 6.23 -16.74
N ASP A 101 -3.36 7.17 -16.18
CA ASP A 101 -2.87 8.25 -15.33
C ASP A 101 -2.68 7.73 -13.89
N TYR A 102 -3.51 6.77 -13.46
CA TYR A 102 -3.38 6.10 -12.17
C TYR A 102 -2.01 5.44 -12.01
N PHE A 103 -1.49 4.76 -13.04
CA PHE A 103 -0.23 4.01 -12.97
C PHE A 103 1.02 4.87 -12.71
N GLU A 104 0.97 6.19 -12.89
CA GLU A 104 2.13 7.07 -12.72
C GLU A 104 2.69 7.05 -11.30
N ILE A 105 1.84 7.16 -10.27
CA ILE A 105 2.30 7.16 -8.88
C ILE A 105 2.76 5.76 -8.45
N PRO A 106 1.96 4.69 -8.62
CA PRO A 106 2.38 3.32 -8.31
C PRO A 106 3.68 2.91 -9.00
N SER A 107 3.85 3.21 -10.29
CA SER A 107 5.08 2.85 -11.02
C SER A 107 6.29 3.66 -10.56
N LEU A 108 6.11 4.93 -10.20
CA LEU A 108 7.18 5.75 -9.61
C LEU A 108 7.59 5.23 -8.24
N LEU A 109 6.62 4.93 -7.37
CA LEU A 109 6.88 4.35 -6.04
C LEU A 109 7.55 2.99 -6.16
N PHE A 110 7.13 2.14 -7.10
CA PHE A 110 7.75 0.86 -7.39
C PHE A 110 9.18 1.02 -7.88
N ALA A 111 9.43 1.89 -8.87
CA ALA A 111 10.78 2.11 -9.40
C ALA A 111 11.74 2.64 -8.34
N THR A 112 11.30 3.62 -7.55
CA THR A 112 12.13 4.19 -6.47
C THR A 112 12.32 3.22 -5.31
N LEU A 113 11.36 2.32 -5.03
CA LEU A 113 11.50 1.28 -4.01
C LEU A 113 12.50 0.22 -4.46
N CYS A 114 12.41 -0.24 -5.71
CA CYS A 114 13.38 -1.17 -6.30
C CYS A 114 14.78 -0.57 -6.33
N LEU A 115 14.91 0.73 -6.62
CA LEU A 115 16.19 1.43 -6.56
C LEU A 115 16.73 1.49 -5.12
N ALA A 116 15.90 1.86 -4.14
CA ALA A 116 16.29 1.87 -2.73
C ALA A 116 16.72 0.48 -2.25
N PHE A 117 15.97 -0.56 -2.61
CA PHE A 117 16.30 -1.96 -2.33
C PHE A 117 17.65 -2.36 -2.93
N TRP A 118 17.86 -2.05 -4.21
CA TRP A 118 19.13 -2.30 -4.87
C TRP A 118 20.30 -1.57 -4.20
N LEU A 119 20.13 -0.28 -3.83
CA LEU A 119 21.18 0.49 -3.16
C LEU A 119 21.53 -0.09 -1.78
N SER A 120 20.53 -0.55 -1.02
CA SER A 120 20.75 -1.20 0.28
C SER A 120 21.63 -2.45 0.15
N PHE A 121 21.29 -3.35 -0.77
CA PHE A 121 21.94 -4.66 -0.82
C PHE A 121 23.16 -4.72 -1.76
N SER A 122 23.26 -3.83 -2.76
CA SER A 122 24.48 -3.68 -3.57
C SER A 122 25.64 -3.07 -2.78
N ARG A 123 25.34 -2.36 -1.68
CA ARG A 123 26.30 -1.76 -0.74
C ARG A 123 27.29 -0.77 -1.39
N ILE A 124 26.99 -0.30 -2.61
CA ILE A 124 27.79 0.71 -3.31
C ILE A 124 27.72 2.02 -2.52
N GLY A 125 28.87 2.51 -2.04
CA GLY A 125 28.93 3.73 -1.22
C GLY A 125 28.52 3.55 0.25
N SER A 126 28.49 2.30 0.74
CA SER A 126 28.15 1.96 2.13
C SER A 126 29.08 2.58 3.18
N THR A 127 30.28 3.01 2.78
CA THR A 127 31.21 3.77 3.63
C THR A 127 30.72 5.18 3.97
N VAL A 128 29.79 5.74 3.17
CA VAL A 128 29.23 7.09 3.36
C VAL A 128 27.78 7.02 3.83
N VAL A 129 26.98 6.11 3.26
CA VAL A 129 25.56 5.97 3.57
C VAL A 129 25.26 4.52 3.96
N SER A 130 24.85 4.31 5.21
CA SER A 130 24.48 2.98 5.69
C SER A 130 23.28 2.40 4.90
N PRO A 131 23.30 1.10 4.53
CA PRO A 131 22.18 0.43 3.86
C PRO A 131 20.81 0.65 4.51
N ILE A 132 20.76 0.75 5.84
CA ILE A 132 19.49 0.92 6.59
C ILE A 132 18.82 2.29 6.37
N ILE A 133 19.51 3.25 5.72
CA ILE A 133 18.98 4.60 5.49
C ILE A 133 18.03 4.64 4.27
N TRP A 134 18.27 3.82 3.24
CA TRP A 134 17.49 3.86 2.00
C TRP A 134 15.98 3.58 2.17
N PRO A 135 15.53 2.65 3.05
CA PRO A 135 14.10 2.51 3.34
C PRO A 135 13.47 3.79 3.92
N ILE A 136 14.19 4.53 4.79
CA ILE A 136 13.72 5.80 5.35
C ILE A 136 13.67 6.90 4.29
N VAL A 137 14.69 6.96 3.42
CA VAL A 137 14.71 7.90 2.28
C VAL A 137 13.52 7.65 1.37
N TRP A 138 13.23 6.39 1.05
CA TRP A 138 12.08 6.03 0.22
C TRP A 138 10.75 6.32 0.90
N LEU A 139 10.61 6.03 2.19
CA LEU A 139 9.39 6.33 2.95
C LEU A 139 9.14 7.85 3.01
N SER A 140 10.20 8.63 3.20
CA SER A 140 10.15 10.11 3.19
C SER A 140 9.75 10.63 1.81
N LEU A 141 10.32 10.09 0.73
CA LEU A 141 9.92 10.41 -0.64
C LEU A 141 8.44 10.09 -0.89
N THR A 142 7.97 8.93 -0.42
CA THR A 142 6.57 8.52 -0.52
C THR A 142 5.64 9.49 0.21
N ALA A 143 6.00 9.89 1.44
CA ALA A 143 5.25 10.87 2.22
C ALA A 143 5.21 12.23 1.51
N VAL A 144 6.35 12.70 0.99
CA VAL A 144 6.42 13.94 0.20
C VAL A 144 5.50 13.85 -1.01
N ILE A 145 5.55 12.77 -1.79
CA ILE A 145 4.68 12.59 -2.98
C ILE A 145 3.20 12.58 -2.59
N LEU A 146 2.80 11.86 -1.55
CA LEU A 146 1.39 11.70 -1.17
C LEU A 146 0.80 12.96 -0.52
N LEU A 147 1.58 13.64 0.31
CA LEU A 147 1.14 14.82 1.06
C LEU A 147 1.38 16.14 0.32
N ASN A 148 2.04 16.12 -0.83
CA ASN A 148 2.38 17.33 -1.59
C ASN A 148 1.12 18.17 -1.93
N PRO A 149 1.04 19.43 -1.45
CA PRO A 149 -0.10 20.31 -1.70
C PRO A 149 -0.09 20.93 -3.11
N LEU A 150 1.03 20.88 -3.82
CA LEU A 150 1.17 21.46 -5.15
C LEU A 150 0.27 20.71 -6.16
N PRO A 151 -0.25 21.40 -7.20
CA PRO A 151 -1.08 20.81 -8.26
C PRO A 151 -0.26 19.94 -9.24
N LEU A 152 0.75 19.23 -8.75
CA LEU A 152 1.60 18.30 -9.48
C LEU A 152 1.20 16.87 -9.12
N GLN A 153 1.39 15.92 -10.04
CA GLN A 153 1.17 14.48 -9.83
C GLN A 153 -0.25 14.16 -9.30
N TYR A 154 -1.28 14.60 -10.02
CA TYR A 154 -2.66 14.20 -9.79
C TYR A 154 -3.20 14.46 -8.36
N ARG A 155 -3.07 15.72 -7.93
CA ARG A 155 -3.48 16.23 -6.61
C ARG A 155 -4.86 15.73 -6.17
N SER A 156 -5.89 15.88 -7.00
CA SER A 156 -7.29 15.52 -6.65
C SER A 156 -7.39 14.09 -6.13
N SER A 157 -6.68 13.15 -6.75
CA SER A 157 -6.76 11.74 -6.39
C SER A 157 -5.93 11.35 -5.19
N ARG A 158 -4.78 12.00 -4.97
CA ARG A 158 -4.02 11.84 -3.71
C ARG A 158 -4.87 12.29 -2.52
N TYR A 159 -5.47 13.47 -2.62
CA TYR A 159 -6.37 13.97 -1.58
C TYR A 159 -7.65 13.16 -1.46
N TRP A 160 -8.19 12.64 -2.56
CA TRP A 160 -9.31 11.70 -2.51
C TRP A 160 -8.94 10.43 -1.74
N LEU A 161 -7.76 9.84 -1.98
CA LEU A 161 -7.30 8.65 -1.25
C LEU A 161 -7.18 8.96 0.25
N LEU A 162 -6.52 10.07 0.61
CA LEU A 162 -6.35 10.49 2.00
C LEU A 162 -7.68 10.73 2.70
N ARG A 163 -8.59 11.49 2.08
CA ARG A 163 -9.93 11.78 2.62
C ARG A 163 -10.77 10.51 2.72
N SER A 164 -10.75 9.65 1.72
CA SER A 164 -11.53 8.40 1.70
C SER A 164 -11.02 7.42 2.75
N SER A 165 -9.70 7.33 2.94
CA SER A 165 -9.08 6.50 3.99
C SER A 165 -9.44 7.03 5.38
N GLY A 166 -9.36 8.35 5.60
CA GLY A 166 -9.78 8.97 6.86
C GLY A 166 -11.27 8.76 7.17
N LYS A 167 -12.12 8.79 6.13
CA LYS A 167 -13.56 8.56 6.27
C LYS A 167 -13.88 7.15 6.78
N LEU A 168 -13.04 6.15 6.50
CA LEU A 168 -13.25 4.77 6.97
C LEU A 168 -13.35 4.67 8.49
N PHE A 169 -12.58 5.48 9.23
CA PHE A 169 -12.62 5.50 10.70
C PHE A 169 -13.94 6.03 11.26
N THR A 170 -14.73 6.72 10.44
CA THR A 170 -16.05 7.25 10.82
C THR A 170 -17.19 6.49 10.14
N SER A 171 -16.94 5.28 9.61
CA SER A 171 -17.90 4.52 8.79
C SER A 171 -19.25 4.26 9.46
N PHE A 172 -19.32 4.29 10.80
CA PHE A 172 -20.56 4.09 11.54
C PHE A 172 -21.49 5.33 11.54
N THR A 173 -20.95 6.53 11.32
CA THR A 173 -21.71 7.79 11.48
C THR A 173 -22.46 8.23 10.24
N HIS A 174 -22.18 7.63 9.08
CA HIS A 174 -22.74 8.06 7.80
C HIS A 174 -23.21 6.86 6.96
N ARG A 175 -23.97 7.15 5.90
CA ARG A 175 -24.35 6.12 4.93
C ARG A 175 -23.12 5.61 4.21
N VAL A 176 -22.87 4.30 4.34
CA VAL A 176 -21.74 3.61 3.71
C VAL A 176 -21.97 3.52 2.20
N LYS A 177 -21.15 4.22 1.41
CA LYS A 177 -21.18 4.13 -0.06
C LYS A 177 -20.36 2.94 -0.54
N PHE A 178 -20.53 2.57 -1.80
CA PHE A 178 -19.72 1.53 -2.42
C PHE A 178 -18.21 1.83 -2.31
N THR A 179 -17.82 3.09 -2.44
CA THR A 179 -16.41 3.53 -2.32
C THR A 179 -15.81 3.20 -0.96
N ASP A 180 -16.57 3.47 0.10
CA ASP A 180 -16.14 3.24 1.48
C ASP A 180 -16.02 1.73 1.73
N PHE A 181 -16.98 0.97 1.18
CA PHE A 181 -16.98 -0.49 1.22
C PHE A 181 -15.78 -1.08 0.47
N TRP A 182 -15.54 -0.65 -0.76
CA TRP A 182 -14.45 -1.16 -1.61
C TRP A 182 -13.09 -0.82 -1.03
N LEU A 183 -12.90 0.41 -0.53
CA LEU A 183 -11.61 0.84 0.03
C LEU A 183 -11.29 0.09 1.33
N ALA A 184 -12.26 -0.13 2.21
CA ALA A 184 -12.06 -0.95 3.41
C ALA A 184 -11.64 -2.39 3.06
N ASP A 185 -12.20 -2.94 1.98
CA ASP A 185 -11.80 -4.26 1.46
C ASP A 185 -10.35 -4.29 0.98
N GLN A 186 -9.89 -3.21 0.34
CA GLN A 186 -8.50 -3.07 -0.06
C GLN A 186 -7.57 -3.08 1.16
N PHE A 187 -7.95 -2.43 2.27
CA PHE A 187 -7.15 -2.45 3.50
C PHE A 187 -7.08 -3.84 4.16
N CYS A 188 -8.09 -4.70 4.00
CA CYS A 188 -8.00 -6.10 4.44
C CYS A 188 -6.90 -6.88 3.70
N SER A 189 -6.63 -6.53 2.44
CA SER A 189 -5.52 -7.12 1.68
C SER A 189 -4.14 -6.62 2.14
N LEU A 190 -4.11 -5.61 3.01
CA LEU A 190 -2.89 -4.98 3.54
C LEU A 190 -2.67 -5.27 5.03
N ILE A 191 -3.36 -6.27 5.60
CA ILE A 191 -3.23 -6.65 7.02
C ILE A 191 -1.77 -6.88 7.41
N PHE A 192 -0.97 -7.55 6.57
CA PHE A 192 0.46 -7.77 6.83
C PHE A 192 1.22 -6.45 7.02
N THR A 193 1.00 -5.48 6.13
CA THR A 193 1.69 -4.19 6.21
C THR A 193 1.23 -3.41 7.43
N LEU A 194 -0.09 -3.37 7.68
CA LEU A 194 -0.67 -2.67 8.82
C LEU A 194 -0.17 -3.25 10.15
N SER A 195 -0.17 -4.57 10.29
CA SER A 195 0.29 -5.25 11.51
C SER A 195 1.77 -5.00 11.80
N ASN A 196 2.58 -4.76 10.77
CA ASN A 196 4.01 -4.58 10.88
C ASN A 196 4.48 -3.12 10.85
N LEU A 197 3.57 -2.14 10.84
CA LEU A 197 3.95 -0.73 11.01
C LEU A 197 4.68 -0.51 12.35
N TYR A 198 4.21 -1.16 13.42
CA TYR A 198 4.89 -1.15 14.71
C TYR A 198 6.29 -1.78 14.61
N THR A 199 6.40 -2.96 14.00
CA THR A 199 7.67 -3.68 13.83
C THR A 199 8.71 -2.80 13.13
N PHE A 200 8.33 -2.13 12.05
CA PHE A 200 9.20 -1.18 11.35
C PHE A 200 9.70 -0.08 12.28
N VAL A 201 8.81 0.61 13.01
CA VAL A 201 9.21 1.69 13.93
C VAL A 201 10.12 1.15 15.03
N CYS A 202 9.77 0.01 15.63
CA CYS A 202 10.52 -0.60 16.72
C CYS A 202 11.96 -0.96 16.29
N ILE A 203 12.15 -1.57 15.11
CA ILE A 203 13.50 -1.92 14.61
C ILE A 203 14.38 -0.66 14.47
N TYR A 204 13.82 0.46 14.00
CA TYR A 204 14.59 1.70 13.88
C TYR A 204 14.88 2.39 15.23
N VAL A 205 14.07 2.13 16.26
CA VAL A 205 14.26 2.69 17.61
C VAL A 205 15.23 1.85 18.43
N GLU A 206 15.02 0.53 18.47
CA GLU A 206 15.83 -0.42 19.24
C GLU A 206 17.17 -0.75 18.54
N GLY A 207 17.22 -0.55 17.21
CA GLY A 207 18.37 -0.87 16.38
C GLY A 207 18.23 -2.23 15.68
N PHE A 208 19.17 -2.47 14.76
CA PHE A 208 19.23 -3.67 13.92
C PHE A 208 20.07 -4.80 14.57
N GLU A 209 20.46 -4.63 15.84
CA GLU A 209 21.30 -5.59 16.55
C GLU A 209 20.47 -6.63 17.31
N GLY A 210 20.96 -7.87 17.39
CA GLY A 210 20.33 -8.93 18.19
C GLY A 210 19.08 -9.55 17.56
N ASP A 211 18.27 -10.24 18.38
CA ASP A 211 17.04 -10.91 17.94
C ASP A 211 15.87 -9.91 17.85
N TRP A 212 15.86 -9.12 16.76
CA TRP A 212 14.82 -8.13 16.48
C TRP A 212 13.41 -8.73 16.46
N ASN A 213 13.27 -10.02 16.14
CA ASN A 213 11.97 -10.70 16.10
C ASN A 213 11.42 -10.88 17.52
N HIS A 214 12.28 -11.19 18.49
CA HIS A 214 11.91 -11.22 19.91
C HIS A 214 11.62 -9.82 20.47
N THR A 215 12.39 -8.81 20.06
CA THR A 215 12.25 -7.45 20.60
C THR A 215 11.08 -6.67 20.00
N CYS A 216 10.82 -6.82 18.71
CA CYS A 216 9.95 -5.90 17.95
C CYS A 216 8.76 -6.54 17.22
N ALA A 217 8.75 -7.87 17.05
CA ALA A 217 7.71 -8.54 16.28
C ALA A 217 6.73 -9.31 17.18
N SER A 218 6.16 -10.40 16.70
CA SER A 218 5.06 -11.13 17.37
C SER A 218 5.43 -11.74 18.73
N ARG A 219 6.73 -11.86 19.04
CA ARG A 219 7.25 -12.33 20.33
C ARG A 219 7.48 -11.19 21.34
N SER A 220 7.38 -9.94 20.90
CA SER A 220 7.55 -8.79 21.78
C SER A 220 6.35 -8.59 22.69
N ASN A 221 6.54 -7.95 23.84
CA ASN A 221 5.45 -7.51 24.72
C ASN A 221 4.50 -6.48 24.06
N ALA A 222 4.91 -5.90 22.93
CA ALA A 222 4.13 -4.94 22.16
C ALA A 222 3.29 -5.57 21.04
N TRP A 223 3.25 -6.91 20.95
CA TRP A 223 2.36 -7.62 20.02
C TRP A 223 0.89 -7.16 20.04
N PRO A 224 0.28 -6.65 21.14
CA PRO A 224 -1.09 -6.15 21.09
C PRO A 224 -1.27 -4.97 20.13
N VAL A 225 -0.23 -4.14 19.94
CA VAL A 225 -0.27 -3.03 18.97
C VAL A 225 -0.35 -3.58 17.54
N ALA A 226 0.50 -4.58 17.22
CA ALA A 226 0.48 -5.25 15.93
C ALA A 226 -0.87 -5.93 15.67
N PHE A 227 -1.46 -6.58 16.69
CA PHE A 227 -2.79 -7.18 16.61
C PHE A 227 -3.88 -6.13 16.35
N LEU A 228 -3.88 -5.01 17.08
CA LEU A 228 -4.86 -3.94 16.88
C LEU A 228 -4.80 -3.36 15.47
N LEU A 229 -3.60 -3.13 14.93
CA LEU A 229 -3.42 -2.64 13.56
C LEU A 229 -3.86 -3.68 12.51
N ALA A 230 -3.59 -4.97 12.77
CA ALA A 230 -4.05 -6.07 11.92
C ALA A 230 -5.58 -6.20 11.90
N ALA A 231 -6.21 -6.03 13.06
CA ALA A 231 -7.65 -6.16 13.24
C ALA A 231 -8.43 -4.95 12.72
N LEU A 232 -7.81 -3.77 12.71
CA LEU A 232 -8.43 -2.50 12.31
C LEU A 232 -9.25 -2.57 11.01
N PRO A 233 -8.73 -3.05 9.87
CA PRO A 233 -9.52 -3.13 8.63
C PRO A 233 -10.73 -4.07 8.76
N LEU A 234 -10.59 -5.18 9.48
CA LEU A 234 -11.69 -6.12 9.73
C LEU A 234 -12.78 -5.50 10.61
N LEU A 235 -12.40 -4.75 11.65
CA LEU A 235 -13.34 -4.05 12.53
C LEU A 235 -14.09 -2.94 11.78
N ILE A 236 -13.40 -2.18 10.92
CA ILE A 236 -14.03 -1.18 10.04
C ILE A 236 -15.04 -1.86 9.12
N ARG A 237 -14.68 -3.00 8.51
CA ARG A 237 -15.56 -3.77 7.64
C ARG A 237 -16.80 -4.27 8.37
N LEU A 238 -16.62 -4.79 9.59
CA LEU A 238 -17.71 -5.26 10.42
C LEU A 238 -18.67 -4.12 10.75
N ALA A 239 -18.15 -2.96 11.17
CA ALA A 239 -18.94 -1.77 11.43
C ALA A 239 -19.73 -1.31 10.19
N GLN A 240 -19.11 -1.34 9.01
CA GLN A 240 -19.78 -1.01 7.75
C GLN A 240 -20.91 -1.99 7.41
N SER A 241 -20.70 -3.29 7.58
CA SER A 241 -21.72 -4.32 7.31
C SER A 241 -22.92 -4.17 8.25
N ILE A 242 -22.67 -3.95 9.55
CA ILE A 242 -23.73 -3.69 10.54
C ILE A 242 -24.49 -2.41 10.19
N LYS A 243 -23.79 -1.33 9.86
CA LYS A 243 -24.43 -0.06 9.47
C LYS A 243 -25.31 -0.21 8.24
N ARG A 244 -24.86 -0.96 7.23
CA ARG A 244 -25.65 -1.22 6.01
C ARG A 244 -26.87 -2.07 6.29
N TYR A 245 -26.78 -3.05 7.19
CA TYR A 245 -27.95 -3.79 7.65
C TYR A 245 -28.96 -2.85 8.30
N ALA A 246 -28.52 -2.01 9.26
CA ALA A 246 -29.37 -1.04 9.92
C ALA A 246 -30.06 -0.06 8.94
N ASP A 247 -29.37 0.34 7.87
CA ASP A 247 -29.90 1.29 6.87
C ASP A 247 -30.88 0.67 5.86
N SER A 248 -30.84 -0.64 5.64
CA SER A 248 -31.56 -1.28 4.52
C SER A 248 -32.43 -2.47 4.89
N GLY A 249 -32.21 -3.08 6.06
CA GLY A 249 -32.89 -4.31 6.49
C GLY A 249 -32.51 -5.56 5.70
N MET A 250 -31.49 -5.52 4.84
CA MET A 250 -31.12 -6.66 3.99
C MET A 250 -30.16 -7.63 4.71
N ASP A 251 -30.59 -8.88 4.90
CA ASP A 251 -29.83 -9.91 5.62
C ASP A 251 -28.47 -10.26 5.00
N THR A 252 -28.28 -10.00 3.70
CA THR A 252 -26.98 -10.17 3.03
C THR A 252 -25.86 -9.39 3.72
N HIS A 253 -26.18 -8.28 4.38
CA HIS A 253 -25.21 -7.50 5.14
C HIS A 253 -24.80 -8.19 6.46
N LEU A 254 -25.70 -8.95 7.08
CA LEU A 254 -25.37 -9.77 8.26
C LEU A 254 -24.55 -11.01 7.88
N VAL A 255 -24.82 -11.62 6.73
CA VAL A 255 -23.99 -12.73 6.22
C VAL A 255 -22.55 -12.26 6.04
N ASN A 256 -22.34 -11.11 5.37
CA ASN A 256 -21.02 -10.51 5.23
C ASN A 256 -20.37 -10.19 6.59
N ALA A 257 -21.15 -9.69 7.57
CA ALA A 257 -20.65 -9.47 8.92
C ALA A 257 -20.16 -10.76 9.58
N GLY A 258 -20.88 -11.88 9.39
CA GLY A 258 -20.47 -13.20 9.85
C GLY A 258 -19.15 -13.68 9.26
N GLU A 259 -18.95 -13.52 7.95
CA GLU A 259 -17.69 -13.85 7.27
C GLU A 259 -16.51 -13.03 7.83
N ILE A 260 -16.73 -11.74 8.08
CA ILE A 260 -15.71 -10.85 8.66
C ILE A 260 -15.37 -11.26 10.10
N CYS A 261 -16.37 -11.60 10.91
CA CYS A 261 -16.16 -12.12 12.28
C CYS A 261 -15.32 -13.40 12.28
N ASN A 262 -15.52 -14.29 11.30
CA ASN A 262 -14.68 -15.48 11.16
C ASN A 262 -13.23 -15.11 10.83
N GLY A 263 -13.00 -14.15 9.93
CA GLY A 263 -11.67 -13.62 9.64
C GLY A 263 -10.99 -13.01 10.88
N TYR A 264 -11.72 -12.23 11.68
CA TYR A 264 -11.21 -11.67 12.94
C TYR A 264 -10.85 -12.77 13.95
N ARG A 265 -11.67 -13.82 14.06
CA ARG A 265 -11.39 -14.97 14.93
C ARG A 265 -10.14 -15.71 14.49
N GLN A 266 -9.96 -15.96 13.20
CA GLN A 266 -8.74 -16.59 12.66
C GLN A 266 -7.51 -15.74 12.97
N LEU A 267 -7.58 -14.43 12.75
CA LEU A 267 -6.51 -13.50 13.09
C LEU A 267 -6.16 -13.56 14.59
N SER A 268 -7.17 -13.57 15.46
CA SER A 268 -6.99 -13.68 16.91
C SER A 268 -6.28 -14.98 17.29
N LEU A 269 -6.68 -16.11 16.70
CA LEU A 269 -6.04 -17.40 16.92
C LEU A 269 -4.58 -17.41 16.46
N LEU A 270 -4.30 -16.83 15.29
CA LEU A 270 -2.93 -16.73 14.76
C LEU A 270 -2.02 -15.96 15.72
N PHE A 271 -2.47 -14.82 16.24
CA PHE A 271 -1.70 -14.04 17.21
C PHE A 271 -1.53 -14.78 18.53
N SER A 272 -2.58 -15.41 19.09
CA SER A 272 -2.46 -16.21 20.31
C SER A 272 -1.44 -17.33 20.19
N VAL A 273 -1.43 -18.05 19.06
CA VAL A 273 -0.43 -19.11 18.80
C VAL A 273 0.96 -18.51 18.68
N ALA A 274 1.11 -17.40 17.96
CA ALA A 274 2.40 -16.75 17.77
C ALA A 274 3.02 -16.22 19.07
N THR A 275 2.19 -15.78 20.03
CA THR A 275 2.63 -15.26 21.34
C THR A 275 2.89 -16.34 22.39
N SER A 276 2.36 -17.55 22.17
CA SER A 276 2.50 -18.69 23.09
C SER A 276 3.82 -19.47 22.96
N ARG A 277 4.68 -19.08 22.00
CA ARG A 277 5.95 -19.74 21.66
C ARG A 277 7.14 -18.83 21.95
#